data_AF-A0A523UYU1-F1
#
_entry.id   AF-A0A523UYU1-F1
#
_cell.length_a   1.000
_cell.length_b   1.000
_cell.length_c   1.000
_cell.angle_alpha   90.00
_cell.angle_beta   90.00
_cell.angle_gamma   90.00
#
_symmetry.space_group_name_H-M   'P 1'
#
loop_
_entity.id
_entity.type
_entity.pdbx_description
1 polymer ?
#
loop_
_entity_poly.entity_id
_entity_poly.type
_entity_poly.pdbx_seq_one_letter_code
_entity_poly.pdbx_strand_id
1 'polypeptide(L)'
;MGKYKNSYIKVYRRLKVAGVSSKKQETEFLVKCEVFLEDKPGSLVDFSSLIAEREGNIGFFHYDRSVDCNRIAAGVQYENKNNLYRFLELLREKDYYSLKNEIRKDEIQIMTPESVLEIKVRLINKPGSLAAFALLLKEHRANVIYMLYDEDIDPESADIALATENPGEVNSLLGAINSKGYNYKVVYRGSDIEEVERIIGLKLVEKFFLRLQKLVSSQDVQELMAVVDSSKKLYTELVRFYSEMSNHLEKGNVFEDILTFASTSIAKVGKNFYVKELPPLQFEDNIQLFTFRLPNRRKYIHFSSRW
;
A
#
# COMPACT_ATOMS: atom_id res chain seq x y z
N MET A 1 -26.60 -28.45 -7.60
CA MET A 1 -25.27 -27.84 -7.38
C MET A 1 -24.96 -26.94 -8.56
N GLY A 2 -25.23 -25.63 -8.44
CA GLY A 2 -24.88 -24.66 -9.47
C GLY A 2 -23.37 -24.41 -9.44
N LYS A 3 -22.70 -24.57 -10.59
CA LYS A 3 -21.27 -24.29 -10.74
C LYS A 3 -21.04 -22.77 -10.59
N TYR A 4 -20.60 -22.33 -9.42
CA TYR A 4 -19.97 -21.02 -9.25
C TYR A 4 -18.67 -21.02 -10.05
N LYS A 5 -18.70 -20.54 -11.29
CA LYS A 5 -17.52 -20.33 -12.12
C LYS A 5 -17.17 -18.84 -12.14
N ASN A 6 -17.01 -18.27 -10.96
CA ASN A 6 -16.33 -16.99 -10.79
C ASN A 6 -14.92 -17.32 -10.28
N SER A 7 -13.87 -16.96 -11.02
CA SER A 7 -12.48 -17.39 -10.70
C SER A 7 -12.00 -16.95 -9.31
N TYR A 8 -12.68 -15.94 -8.75
CA TYR A 8 -12.33 -15.25 -7.52
C TYR A 8 -13.06 -15.76 -6.27
N ILE A 9 -14.03 -16.68 -6.40
CA ILE A 9 -14.72 -17.28 -5.25
C ILE A 9 -14.75 -18.79 -5.40
N LYS A 10 -14.21 -19.49 -4.40
CA LYS A 10 -14.23 -20.96 -4.33
C LYS A 10 -14.90 -21.38 -3.03
N VAL A 11 -15.91 -22.24 -3.15
CA VAL A 11 -16.66 -22.78 -2.02
C VAL A 11 -16.30 -24.25 -1.84
N TYR A 12 -15.87 -24.60 -0.64
CA TYR A 12 -15.50 -25.95 -0.24
C TYR A 12 -16.44 -26.42 0.86
N ARG A 13 -16.72 -27.72 0.87
CA ARG A 13 -17.43 -28.38 1.97
C ARG A 13 -16.41 -29.22 2.73
N ARG A 14 -16.11 -28.86 3.97
CA ARG A 14 -15.29 -29.70 4.87
C ARG A 14 -16.21 -30.77 5.47
N LEU A 15 -15.86 -32.02 5.24
CA LEU A 15 -16.47 -33.16 5.91
C LEU A 15 -15.58 -33.51 7.09
N LYS A 16 -16.01 -33.19 8.33
CA LYS A 16 -15.33 -33.73 9.51
C LYS A 16 -15.51 -35.25 9.50
N VAL A 17 -14.42 -36.00 9.35
CA VAL A 17 -14.45 -37.46 9.50
C VAL A 17 -14.62 -37.72 11.00
N ALA A 18 -15.82 -38.16 11.39
CA ALA A 18 -16.11 -38.49 12.77
C ALA A 18 -15.20 -39.64 13.21
N GLY A 19 -14.30 -39.37 14.17
CA GLY A 19 -13.70 -40.43 14.98
C GLY A 19 -14.82 -41.13 15.75
N VAL A 20 -14.97 -42.43 15.48
CA VAL A 20 -15.84 -43.45 16.12
C VAL A 20 -16.69 -42.92 17.30
N SER A 21 -17.74 -42.17 17.00
CA SER A 21 -18.78 -41.74 17.95
C SER A 21 -19.89 -41.03 17.17
N SER A 22 -21.11 -41.52 17.32
CA SER A 22 -22.31 -41.18 16.54
C SER A 22 -22.86 -39.78 16.85
N LYS A 23 -22.08 -38.73 16.61
CA LYS A 23 -22.60 -37.35 16.52
C LYS A 23 -22.70 -36.93 15.06
N LYS A 24 -23.83 -36.29 14.71
CA LYS A 24 -24.13 -35.70 13.39
C LYS A 24 -22.84 -35.15 12.75
N GLN A 25 -22.57 -35.52 11.50
CA GLN A 25 -21.49 -34.91 10.72
C GLN A 25 -21.69 -33.40 10.69
N GLU A 26 -20.93 -32.66 11.50
CA GLU A 26 -20.83 -31.21 11.40
C GLU A 26 -20.22 -30.91 10.03
N THR A 27 -21.04 -30.35 9.16
CA THR A 27 -20.60 -29.87 7.85
C THR A 27 -20.21 -28.42 8.02
N GLU A 28 -18.93 -28.12 7.86
CA GLU A 28 -18.43 -26.75 7.75
C GLU A 28 -18.23 -26.40 6.29
N PHE A 29 -18.53 -25.15 5.94
CA PHE A 29 -18.33 -24.60 4.61
C PHE A 29 -17.19 -23.59 4.66
N LEU A 30 -16.23 -23.72 3.76
CA LEU A 30 -15.13 -22.77 3.60
C LEU A 30 -15.31 -22.02 2.29
N VAL A 31 -15.35 -20.70 2.36
CA VAL A 31 -15.30 -19.80 1.21
C VAL A 31 -13.92 -19.19 1.14
N LYS A 32 -13.23 -19.35 0.01
CA LYS A 32 -12.05 -18.57 -0.31
C LYS A 32 -12.43 -17.55 -1.36
N CYS A 33 -12.22 -16.27 -1.08
CA CYS A 33 -12.54 -15.19 -2.00
C CYS A 33 -11.41 -14.17 -2.15
N GLU A 34 -11.36 -13.56 -3.32
CA GLU A 34 -10.63 -12.32 -3.59
C GLU A 34 -11.65 -11.19 -3.77
N VAL A 35 -11.47 -10.08 -3.06
CA VAL A 35 -12.33 -8.88 -3.15
C VAL A 35 -11.46 -7.64 -3.31
N PHE A 36 -11.98 -6.60 -3.94
CA PHE A 36 -11.30 -5.31 -4.06
C PHE A 36 -12.00 -4.28 -3.17
N LEU A 37 -11.31 -3.74 -2.18
CA LEU A 37 -11.78 -2.69 -1.28
C LEU A 37 -11.05 -1.38 -1.55
N GLU A 38 -11.64 -0.25 -1.17
CA GLU A 38 -10.95 1.04 -1.24
C GLU A 38 -9.81 1.11 -0.21
N ASP A 39 -8.68 1.70 -0.59
CA ASP A 39 -7.51 1.93 0.28
C ASP A 39 -7.74 3.15 1.19
N LYS A 40 -8.62 2.98 2.18
CA LYS A 40 -8.99 4.05 3.11
C LYS A 40 -9.38 3.53 4.50
N PRO A 41 -9.31 4.39 5.53
CA PRO A 41 -9.81 4.05 6.85
C PRO A 41 -11.25 3.53 6.83
N GLY A 42 -11.49 2.42 7.51
CA GLY A 42 -12.82 1.82 7.64
C GLY A 42 -13.24 0.84 6.55
N SER A 43 -12.54 0.72 5.43
CA SER A 43 -12.86 -0.30 4.41
C SER A 43 -12.83 -1.73 4.97
N LEU A 44 -11.85 -2.02 5.83
CA LEU A 44 -11.75 -3.31 6.51
C LEU A 44 -12.99 -3.61 7.38
N VAL A 45 -13.52 -2.61 8.08
CA VAL A 45 -14.72 -2.75 8.92
C VAL A 45 -15.92 -3.15 8.09
N ASP A 46 -16.14 -2.45 6.99
CA ASP A 46 -17.32 -2.65 6.18
C ASP A 46 -17.35 -4.10 5.64
N PHE A 47 -16.19 -4.62 5.18
CA PHE A 47 -16.08 -6.01 4.72
C PHE A 47 -16.15 -7.05 5.84
N SER A 48 -15.40 -6.86 6.92
CA SER A 48 -15.37 -7.81 8.05
C SER A 48 -16.70 -7.87 8.81
N SER A 49 -17.43 -6.75 8.90
CA SER A 49 -18.75 -6.70 9.54
C SER A 49 -19.80 -7.46 8.73
N LEU A 50 -19.77 -7.37 7.39
CA LEU A 50 -20.65 -8.16 6.53
C LEU A 50 -20.48 -9.67 6.74
N ILE A 51 -19.24 -10.11 6.96
CA ILE A 51 -18.94 -11.50 7.29
C ILE A 51 -19.51 -11.85 8.68
N ALA A 52 -19.25 -10.99 9.67
CA ALA A 52 -19.67 -11.18 11.05
C ALA A 52 -21.20 -11.23 11.23
N GLU A 53 -21.95 -10.37 10.54
CA GLU A 53 -23.42 -10.33 10.55
C GLU A 53 -24.09 -11.61 10.01
N ARG A 54 -23.31 -12.46 9.36
CA ARG A 54 -23.75 -13.78 8.89
C ARG A 54 -23.06 -14.91 9.65
N GLU A 55 -22.50 -14.61 10.82
CA GLU A 55 -21.80 -15.58 11.68
C GLU A 55 -20.65 -16.27 10.94
N GLY A 56 -20.06 -15.60 9.95
CA GLY A 56 -18.87 -16.10 9.28
C GLY A 56 -17.65 -15.92 10.17
N ASN A 57 -16.84 -16.97 10.30
CA ASN A 57 -15.58 -16.91 10.99
C ASN A 57 -14.45 -16.71 9.97
N ILE A 58 -13.65 -15.66 10.11
CA ILE A 58 -12.50 -15.43 9.22
C ILE A 58 -11.37 -16.31 9.74
N GLY A 59 -10.96 -17.31 8.94
CA GLY A 59 -9.82 -18.20 9.20
C GLY A 59 -8.55 -17.78 8.46
N PHE A 60 -8.68 -16.96 7.41
CA PHE A 60 -7.56 -16.42 6.66
C PHE A 60 -7.89 -15.01 6.17
N PHE A 61 -6.94 -14.09 6.27
CA PHE A 61 -7.03 -12.74 5.73
C PHE A 61 -5.65 -12.25 5.33
N HIS A 62 -5.49 -11.83 4.08
CA HIS A 62 -4.26 -11.26 3.58
C HIS A 62 -4.54 -10.00 2.77
N TYR A 63 -3.86 -8.92 3.14
CA TYR A 63 -3.84 -7.66 2.44
C TYR A 63 -2.43 -7.07 2.48
N ASP A 64 -1.94 -6.63 1.33
CA ASP A 64 -0.65 -5.96 1.19
C ASP A 64 -0.78 -4.82 0.18
N ARG A 65 -0.83 -3.59 0.72
CA ARG A 65 -0.98 -2.35 -0.04
C ARG A 65 0.17 -2.11 -1.02
N SER A 66 1.35 -2.68 -0.76
CA SER A 66 2.52 -2.55 -1.64
C SER A 66 2.41 -3.41 -2.90
N VAL A 67 1.63 -4.49 -2.84
CA VAL A 67 1.40 -5.42 -3.96
C VAL A 67 0.18 -5.00 -4.77
N ASP A 68 -0.94 -4.75 -4.10
CA ASP A 68 -2.18 -4.28 -4.70
C ASP A 68 -3.00 -3.57 -3.62
N CYS A 69 -3.17 -2.25 -3.76
CA CYS A 69 -3.83 -1.40 -2.76
C CYS A 69 -5.32 -1.64 -2.61
N ASN A 70 -5.93 -2.49 -3.43
CA ASN A 70 -7.35 -2.77 -3.33
C ASN A 70 -7.62 -4.25 -3.06
N ARG A 71 -6.74 -5.16 -3.50
CA ARG A 71 -7.00 -6.59 -3.43
C ARG A 71 -6.77 -7.19 -2.05
N ILE A 72 -7.80 -7.89 -1.58
CA ILE A 72 -7.79 -8.68 -0.35
C ILE A 72 -8.08 -10.13 -0.69
N ALA A 73 -7.36 -11.05 -0.05
CA ALA A 73 -7.67 -12.47 -0.07
C ALA A 73 -8.21 -12.89 1.30
N ALA A 74 -9.37 -13.56 1.34
CA ALA A 74 -10.02 -13.98 2.57
C ALA A 74 -10.49 -15.44 2.51
N GLY A 75 -10.37 -16.14 3.65
CA GLY A 75 -10.92 -17.46 3.90
C GLY A 75 -11.94 -17.37 5.04
N VAL A 76 -13.20 -17.65 4.73
CA VAL A 76 -14.32 -17.52 5.66
C VAL A 76 -15.02 -18.86 5.85
N GLN A 77 -15.23 -19.25 7.10
CA GLN A 77 -15.89 -20.47 7.50
C GLN A 77 -17.32 -20.17 7.93
N TYR A 78 -18.25 -21.04 7.53
CA TYR A 78 -19.64 -21.01 7.92
C TYR A 78 -20.08 -22.40 8.37
N GLU A 79 -20.68 -22.49 9.55
CA GLU A 79 -21.34 -23.72 10.02
C GLU A 79 -22.69 -23.93 9.34
N ASN A 80 -23.37 -22.83 9.00
CA ASN A 80 -24.71 -22.83 8.44
C ASN A 80 -24.71 -22.51 6.94
N LYS A 81 -25.31 -23.41 6.15
CA LYS A 81 -25.47 -23.27 4.70
C LYS A 81 -26.28 -22.04 4.28
N ASN A 82 -27.28 -21.64 5.07
CA ASN A 82 -28.09 -20.44 4.80
C ASN A 82 -27.27 -19.16 4.96
N ASN A 83 -26.41 -19.10 5.98
CA ASN A 83 -25.50 -17.98 6.19
C ASN A 83 -24.49 -17.86 5.06
N LEU A 84 -23.93 -18.98 4.61
CA LEU A 84 -23.10 -19.05 3.40
C LEU A 84 -23.82 -18.46 2.18
N TYR A 85 -25.06 -18.89 1.90
CA TYR A 85 -25.77 -18.39 0.71
C TYR A 85 -26.06 -16.89 0.80
N ARG A 86 -26.47 -16.40 1.97
CA ARG A 86 -26.68 -14.96 2.20
C ARG A 86 -25.41 -14.15 1.99
N PHE A 87 -24.25 -14.68 2.42
CA PHE A 87 -22.96 -14.04 2.17
C PHE A 87 -22.62 -13.99 0.67
N LEU A 88 -22.82 -15.10 -0.06
CA LEU A 88 -22.58 -15.15 -1.50
C LEU A 88 -23.49 -14.21 -2.30
N GLU A 89 -24.74 -14.02 -1.87
CA GLU A 89 -25.66 -13.04 -2.46
C GLU A 89 -25.16 -11.61 -2.25
N LEU A 90 -24.77 -11.25 -1.03
CA LEU A 90 -24.23 -9.92 -0.71
C LEU A 90 -22.95 -9.59 -1.48
N LEU A 91 -22.02 -10.54 -1.60
CA LEU A 91 -20.81 -10.36 -2.42
C LEU A 91 -21.15 -10.02 -3.88
N ARG A 92 -22.27 -10.56 -4.38
CA ARG A 92 -22.76 -10.31 -5.74
C ARG A 92 -23.41 -8.93 -5.87
N GLU A 93 -24.13 -8.48 -4.85
CA GLU A 93 -24.82 -7.19 -4.82
C GLU A 93 -23.86 -6.00 -4.67
N LYS A 94 -22.81 -6.16 -3.85
CA LYS A 94 -21.84 -5.09 -3.56
C LYS A 94 -20.85 -4.81 -4.69
N ASP A 95 -20.77 -5.68 -5.69
CA ASP A 95 -19.83 -5.61 -6.82
C ASP A 95 -18.41 -5.17 -6.43
N TYR A 96 -17.80 -5.93 -5.52
CA TYR A 96 -16.40 -5.76 -5.08
C TYR A 96 -15.36 -5.92 -6.20
N TYR A 97 -15.77 -6.12 -7.46
CA TYR A 97 -14.89 -6.23 -8.60
C TYR A 97 -14.82 -4.93 -9.42
N SER A 98 -15.73 -3.99 -9.18
CA SER A 98 -15.74 -2.69 -9.87
C SER A 98 -14.43 -1.91 -9.71
N LEU A 99 -13.77 -2.04 -8.55
CA LEU A 99 -12.49 -1.39 -8.26
C LEU A 99 -11.27 -2.06 -8.93
N LYS A 100 -11.47 -3.16 -9.67
CA LYS A 100 -10.36 -3.88 -10.30
C LYS A 100 -9.72 -3.03 -11.39
N ASN A 101 -8.42 -2.75 -11.23
CA ASN A 101 -7.61 -1.87 -12.08
C ASN A 101 -7.94 -0.36 -11.96
N GLU A 102 -8.75 0.06 -10.99
CA GLU A 102 -8.92 1.49 -10.72
C GLU A 102 -7.71 2.03 -9.97
N ILE A 103 -7.02 3.01 -10.57
CA ILE A 103 -5.99 3.79 -9.89
C ILE A 103 -6.67 5.02 -9.32
N ARG A 104 -6.90 5.03 -8.00
CA ARG A 104 -7.44 6.18 -7.27
C ARG A 104 -6.32 6.84 -6.46
N LYS A 105 -6.54 8.12 -6.11
CA LYS A 105 -5.64 8.82 -5.19
C LYS A 105 -5.82 8.23 -3.79
N ASP A 106 -4.72 8.02 -3.10
CA ASP A 106 -4.73 7.50 -1.73
C ASP A 106 -5.33 8.54 -0.78
N GLU A 107 -6.23 8.10 0.11
CA GLU A 107 -6.79 8.98 1.14
C GLU A 107 -5.75 9.30 2.23
N ILE A 108 -4.92 8.30 2.57
CA ILE A 108 -3.76 8.47 3.45
C ILE A 108 -2.50 8.15 2.65
N GLN A 109 -1.67 9.16 2.46
CA GLN A 109 -0.35 9.02 1.87
C GLN A 109 0.71 9.08 2.97
N ILE A 110 1.57 8.06 3.04
CA ILE A 110 2.52 7.93 4.14
C ILE A 110 3.77 8.74 3.83
N MET A 111 3.87 9.89 4.50
CA MET A 111 4.95 10.86 4.27
C MET A 111 5.94 11.00 5.42
N THR A 112 5.66 10.33 6.54
CA THR A 112 6.52 10.29 7.72
C THR A 112 6.48 8.88 8.29
N PRO A 113 7.62 8.22 8.55
CA PRO A 113 7.63 6.88 9.12
C PRO A 113 6.90 6.82 10.46
N GLU A 114 6.93 7.91 11.24
CA GLU A 114 6.30 8.04 12.55
C GLU A 114 4.77 7.91 12.53
N SER A 115 4.14 8.04 11.35
CA SER A 115 2.71 7.80 11.15
C SER A 115 2.37 6.32 10.94
N VAL A 116 3.36 5.43 10.97
CA VAL A 116 3.18 3.99 10.78
C VAL A 116 3.37 3.23 12.09
N LEU A 117 2.48 2.26 12.30
CA LEU A 117 2.48 1.34 13.42
C LEU A 117 2.36 -0.10 12.91
N GLU A 118 3.30 -0.96 13.28
CA GLU A 118 3.17 -2.41 13.09
C GLU A 118 2.97 -3.09 14.43
N ILE A 119 1.92 -3.90 14.52
CA ILE A 119 1.56 -4.65 15.71
C ILE A 119 1.24 -6.09 15.35
N LYS A 120 1.61 -7.00 16.26
CA LYS A 120 1.03 -8.33 16.34
C LYS A 120 -0.05 -8.31 17.40
N VAL A 121 -1.32 -8.40 17.02
CA VAL A 121 -2.48 -8.32 17.93
C VAL A 121 -3.11 -9.68 18.13
N ARG A 122 -3.51 -9.99 19.36
CA ARG A 122 -4.28 -11.19 19.69
C ARG A 122 -5.76 -10.99 19.36
N LEU A 123 -6.31 -11.83 18.49
CA LEU A 123 -7.72 -11.82 18.10
C LEU A 123 -8.30 -13.21 18.37
N ILE A 124 -9.42 -13.27 19.09
CA ILE A 124 -10.09 -14.53 19.38
C ILE A 124 -10.63 -15.10 18.07
N ASN A 125 -10.32 -16.35 17.73
CA ASN A 125 -10.83 -17.04 16.55
C ASN A 125 -12.33 -17.36 16.69
N LYS A 126 -13.17 -16.35 16.44
CA LYS A 126 -14.63 -16.45 16.43
C LYS A 126 -15.23 -15.41 15.48
N PRO A 127 -16.47 -15.62 14.99
CA PRO A 127 -17.18 -14.64 14.19
C PRO A 127 -17.18 -13.25 14.85
N GLY A 128 -16.84 -12.23 14.08
CA GLY A 128 -16.89 -10.82 14.50
C GLY A 128 -15.69 -10.28 15.26
N SER A 129 -14.71 -11.09 15.68
CA SER A 129 -13.52 -10.55 16.37
C SER A 129 -12.73 -9.56 15.53
N LEU A 130 -12.45 -9.89 14.26
CA LEU A 130 -11.77 -8.97 13.34
C LEU A 130 -12.63 -7.73 13.06
N ALA A 131 -13.95 -7.87 12.94
CA ALA A 131 -14.84 -6.74 12.71
C ALA A 131 -14.85 -5.75 13.88
N ALA A 132 -14.86 -6.26 15.11
CA ALA A 132 -14.78 -5.44 16.32
C ALA A 132 -13.43 -4.70 16.42
N PHE A 133 -12.32 -5.37 16.07
CA PHE A 133 -11.01 -4.73 16.04
C PHE A 133 -10.91 -3.70 14.91
N ALA A 134 -11.37 -4.02 13.71
CA ALA A 134 -11.40 -3.08 12.61
C ALA A 134 -12.23 -1.84 12.95
N LEU A 135 -13.33 -1.98 13.71
CA LEU A 135 -14.18 -0.86 14.11
C LEU A 135 -13.39 0.14 14.96
N LEU A 136 -12.59 -0.37 15.90
CA LEU A 136 -11.66 0.44 16.68
C LEU A 136 -10.67 1.20 15.78
N LEU A 137 -10.12 0.54 14.75
CA LEU A 137 -9.22 1.20 13.80
C LEU A 137 -9.92 2.34 13.04
N LYS A 138 -11.16 2.11 12.61
CA LYS A 138 -11.99 3.11 11.90
C LYS A 138 -12.28 4.33 12.76
N GLU A 139 -12.64 4.13 14.03
CA GLU A 139 -12.89 5.21 15.00
C GLU A 139 -11.66 6.14 15.17
N HIS A 140 -10.46 5.58 14.99
CA HIS A 140 -9.19 6.31 15.06
C HIS A 140 -8.62 6.70 13.69
N ARG A 141 -9.41 6.58 12.61
CA ARG A 141 -9.01 6.88 11.23
C ARG A 141 -7.72 6.17 10.78
N ALA A 142 -7.39 5.04 11.39
CA ALA A 142 -6.23 4.25 11.00
C ALA A 142 -6.55 3.46 9.73
N ASN A 143 -5.75 3.66 8.68
CA ASN A 143 -5.81 2.83 7.49
C ASN A 143 -4.93 1.60 7.68
N VAL A 144 -5.45 0.43 7.33
CA VAL A 144 -4.63 -0.79 7.31
C VAL A 144 -3.85 -0.76 6.01
N ILE A 145 -2.53 -0.98 6.08
CA ILE A 145 -1.64 -1.03 4.91
C ILE A 145 -1.04 -2.40 4.69
N TYR A 146 -1.04 -3.24 5.73
CA TYR A 146 -0.73 -4.65 5.64
C TYR A 146 -1.52 -5.40 6.71
N MET A 147 -2.00 -6.59 6.36
CA MET A 147 -2.58 -7.51 7.32
C MET A 147 -2.35 -8.95 6.89
N LEU A 148 -1.86 -9.76 7.82
CA LEU A 148 -1.83 -11.21 7.72
C LEU A 148 -2.49 -11.82 8.95
N TYR A 149 -3.54 -12.60 8.71
CA TYR A 149 -4.13 -13.51 9.68
C TYR A 149 -4.27 -14.87 9.01
N ASP A 150 -3.71 -15.90 9.63
CA ASP A 150 -3.78 -17.27 9.13
C ASP A 150 -3.92 -18.23 10.30
N GLU A 151 -5.09 -18.88 10.38
CA GLU A 151 -5.42 -19.82 11.44
C GLU A 151 -4.47 -21.02 11.51
N ASP A 152 -3.86 -21.39 10.37
CA ASP A 152 -2.94 -22.52 10.28
C ASP A 152 -1.53 -22.16 10.81
N ILE A 153 -1.21 -20.86 10.93
CA ILE A 153 0.08 -20.35 11.42
C ILE A 153 0.01 -20.00 12.91
N ASP A 154 -0.92 -19.11 13.29
CA ASP A 154 -1.15 -18.69 14.67
C ASP A 154 -2.63 -18.29 14.83
N PRO A 155 -3.50 -19.20 15.32
CA PRO A 155 -4.95 -19.04 15.28
C PRO A 155 -5.48 -17.89 16.13
N GLU A 156 -4.66 -17.32 16.99
CA GLU A 156 -5.09 -16.25 17.89
C GLU A 156 -4.39 -14.93 17.58
N SER A 157 -3.67 -14.79 16.46
CA SER A 157 -2.92 -13.57 16.19
C SER A 157 -3.02 -13.08 14.75
N ALA A 158 -3.03 -11.77 14.58
CA ALA A 158 -2.86 -11.12 13.30
C ALA A 158 -1.65 -10.19 13.34
N ASP A 159 -0.85 -10.21 12.28
CA ASP A 159 0.20 -9.22 12.02
C ASP A 159 -0.42 -8.09 11.19
N ILE A 160 -0.36 -6.86 11.70
CA ILE A 160 -1.06 -5.72 11.11
C ILE A 160 -0.12 -4.52 11.09
N ALA A 161 0.06 -3.92 9.91
CA ALA A 161 0.64 -2.59 9.76
C ALA A 161 -0.45 -1.57 9.42
N LEU A 162 -0.39 -0.43 10.09
CA LEU A 162 -1.38 0.63 10.08
C LEU A 162 -0.71 1.96 9.79
N ALA A 163 -1.40 2.83 9.05
CA ALA A 163 -0.99 4.20 8.82
C ALA A 163 -2.06 5.16 9.34
N THR A 164 -1.62 6.21 10.01
CA THR A 164 -2.46 7.33 10.44
C THR A 164 -2.14 8.57 9.63
N GLU A 165 -2.99 9.60 9.69
CA GLU A 165 -2.74 10.85 8.98
C GLU A 165 -1.54 11.59 9.62
N ASN A 166 -1.44 11.53 10.95
CA ASN A 166 -0.40 12.21 11.71
C ASN A 166 0.26 11.27 12.75
N PRO A 167 1.54 11.48 13.11
CA PRO A 167 2.23 10.66 14.11
C PRO A 167 1.57 10.64 15.50
N GLY A 168 0.92 11.73 15.89
CA GLY A 168 0.23 11.83 17.19
C GLY A 168 -0.94 10.85 17.32
N GLU A 169 -1.57 10.47 16.20
CA GLU A 169 -2.71 9.56 16.18
C GLU A 169 -2.32 8.12 16.52
N VAL A 170 -1.08 7.72 16.22
CA VAL A 170 -0.52 6.40 16.60
C VAL A 170 -0.61 6.20 18.12
N ASN A 171 -0.30 7.22 18.91
CA ASN A 171 -0.35 7.14 20.37
C ASN A 171 -1.78 7.02 20.89
N SER A 172 -2.69 7.80 20.29
CA SER A 172 -4.12 7.74 20.61
C SER A 172 -4.69 6.35 20.32
N LEU A 173 -4.34 5.79 19.16
CA LEU A 173 -4.75 4.44 18.76
C LEU A 173 -4.22 3.37 19.72
N LEU A 174 -2.93 3.40 20.08
CA LEU A 174 -2.38 2.45 21.06
C LEU A 174 -3.08 2.55 22.43
N GLY A 175 -3.40 3.76 22.87
CA GLY A 175 -4.20 4.00 24.07
C GLY A 175 -5.60 3.38 23.98
N ALA A 176 -6.24 3.47 22.81
CA ALA A 176 -7.55 2.88 22.57
C ALA A 176 -7.52 1.35 22.50
N ILE A 177 -6.51 0.77 21.85
CA ILE A 177 -6.28 -0.68 21.82
C ILE A 177 -6.09 -1.22 23.24
N ASN A 178 -5.27 -0.54 24.05
CA ASN A 178 -5.07 -0.87 25.47
C ASN A 178 -6.37 -0.79 26.28
N SER A 179 -7.14 0.30 26.13
CA SER A 179 -8.36 0.50 26.93
C SER A 179 -9.48 -0.48 26.59
N LYS A 180 -9.50 -1.02 25.36
CA LYS A 180 -10.40 -2.10 24.94
C LYS A 180 -9.93 -3.49 25.38
N GLY A 181 -8.76 -3.60 26.00
CA GLY A 181 -8.23 -4.85 26.57
C GLY A 181 -7.62 -5.81 25.53
N TYR A 182 -7.25 -5.32 24.34
CA TYR A 182 -6.53 -6.15 23.38
C TYR A 182 -5.08 -6.37 23.82
N ASN A 183 -4.61 -7.61 23.71
CA ASN A 183 -3.21 -7.95 23.90
C ASN A 183 -2.47 -7.81 22.56
N TYR A 184 -1.40 -7.02 22.53
CA TYR A 184 -0.60 -6.84 21.33
C TYR A 184 0.88 -6.66 21.66
N LYS A 185 1.72 -6.89 20.66
CA LYS A 185 3.14 -6.57 20.66
C LYS A 185 3.39 -5.54 19.56
N VAL A 186 4.06 -4.44 19.89
CA VAL A 186 4.57 -3.50 18.88
C VAL A 186 5.78 -4.15 18.22
N VAL A 187 5.75 -4.26 16.89
CA VAL A 187 6.85 -4.75 16.06
C VAL A 187 7.66 -3.58 15.53
N TYR A 188 6.97 -2.55 15.04
CA TYR A 188 7.56 -1.32 14.53
C TYR A 188 6.73 -0.12 14.96
N ARG A 189 7.42 0.98 15.28
CA ARG A 189 6.83 2.29 15.47
C ARG A 189 7.81 3.30 14.93
N GLY A 190 7.36 4.22 14.08
CA GLY A 190 8.28 5.04 13.27
C GLY A 190 9.22 6.03 13.98
N SER A 191 9.33 5.98 15.30
CA SER A 191 10.45 6.56 16.05
C SER A 191 11.70 5.68 16.09
N ASP A 192 11.59 4.40 15.70
CA ASP A 192 12.71 3.48 15.72
C ASP A 192 13.67 3.79 14.55
N ILE A 193 14.98 3.69 14.79
CA ILE A 193 16.09 4.02 13.84
C ILE A 193 16.07 3.12 12.58
N GLU A 194 15.05 2.29 12.41
CA GLU A 194 14.93 1.35 11.32
C GLU A 194 14.70 2.03 9.97
N GLU A 195 15.28 1.44 8.92
CA GLU A 195 15.18 1.94 7.56
C GLU A 195 13.75 1.79 7.02
N VAL A 196 13.30 2.78 6.23
CA VAL A 196 12.03 2.82 5.47
C VAL A 196 11.74 1.51 4.71
N GLU A 197 12.78 0.76 4.34
CA GLU A 197 12.62 -0.52 3.65
C GLU A 197 11.96 -1.63 4.47
N ARG A 198 12.07 -1.57 5.81
CA ARG A 198 11.49 -2.57 6.71
C ARG A 198 9.99 -2.39 6.91
N ILE A 199 9.45 -1.23 6.57
CA ILE A 199 8.03 -0.93 6.78
C ILE A 199 7.20 -1.70 5.76
N ILE A 200 6.44 -2.69 6.25
CA ILE A 200 5.58 -3.55 5.43
C ILE A 200 4.36 -2.75 4.95
N GLY A 201 3.93 -2.98 3.70
CA GLY A 201 2.75 -2.33 3.12
C GLY A 201 2.98 -0.94 2.55
N LEU A 202 4.20 -0.38 2.62
CA LEU A 202 4.52 0.87 1.92
C LEU A 202 4.60 0.70 0.41
N LYS A 203 3.97 1.61 -0.32
CA LYS A 203 4.11 1.67 -1.78
C LYS A 203 5.51 2.11 -2.15
N LEU A 204 5.98 1.67 -3.32
CA LEU A 204 7.30 2.05 -3.85
C LEU A 204 7.46 3.57 -3.96
N VAL A 205 6.39 4.26 -4.34
CA VAL A 205 6.35 5.72 -4.45
C VAL A 205 6.52 6.41 -3.08
N GLU A 206 5.91 5.88 -2.03
CA GLU A 206 6.05 6.42 -0.67
C GLU A 206 7.47 6.19 -0.15
N LYS A 207 8.02 4.98 -0.35
CA LYS A 207 9.42 4.69 -0.04
C LYS A 207 10.38 5.66 -0.73
N PHE A 208 10.11 5.98 -2.00
CA PHE A 208 10.88 6.96 -2.76
C PHE A 208 10.85 8.36 -2.12
N PHE A 209 9.67 8.89 -1.79
CA PHE A 209 9.57 10.23 -1.21
C PHE A 209 10.14 10.30 0.21
N LEU A 210 9.96 9.26 1.02
CA LEU A 210 10.58 9.15 2.35
C LEU A 210 12.11 9.17 2.27
N ARG A 211 12.71 8.52 1.27
CA ARG A 211 14.16 8.61 1.02
C ARG A 211 14.57 10.00 0.56
N LEU A 212 13.76 10.63 -0.30
CA LEU A 212 14.07 11.96 -0.84
C LEU A 212 14.07 13.06 0.23
N GLN A 213 13.19 12.96 1.24
CA GLN A 213 13.20 13.88 2.39
C GLN A 213 14.53 13.91 3.17
N LYS A 214 15.38 12.87 3.04
CA LYS A 214 16.72 12.88 3.64
C LYS A 214 17.72 13.75 2.87
N LEU A 215 17.42 14.09 1.62
CA LEU A 215 18.35 14.74 0.68
C LEU A 215 17.94 16.17 0.31
N VAL A 216 16.64 16.48 0.35
CA VAL A 216 16.09 17.79 -0.02
C VAL A 216 15.08 18.28 1.01
N SER A 217 14.72 19.56 0.95
CA SER A 217 13.78 20.15 1.91
C SER A 217 12.38 19.54 1.76
N SER A 218 11.61 19.48 2.85
CA SER A 218 10.24 18.95 2.82
C SER A 218 9.32 19.69 1.84
N GLN A 219 9.56 20.99 1.62
CA GLN A 219 8.83 21.79 0.64
C GLN A 219 9.08 21.30 -0.79
N ASP A 220 10.34 21.06 -1.16
CA ASP A 220 10.70 20.55 -2.49
C ASP A 220 10.08 19.17 -2.74
N VAL A 221 10.03 18.32 -1.71
CA VAL A 221 9.39 17.00 -1.78
C VAL A 221 7.90 17.13 -2.07
N GLN A 222 7.19 18.02 -1.36
CA GLN A 222 5.76 18.23 -1.59
C GLN A 222 5.45 18.75 -3.00
N GLU A 223 6.29 19.66 -3.52
CA GLU A 223 6.15 20.14 -4.90
C GLU A 223 6.38 19.03 -5.94
N LEU A 224 7.41 18.22 -5.73
CA LEU A 224 7.70 17.04 -6.55
C LEU A 224 6.54 16.05 -6.54
N MET A 225 5.98 15.77 -5.37
CA MET A 225 4.81 14.91 -5.24
C MET A 225 3.60 15.45 -5.98
N ALA A 226 3.30 16.74 -5.85
CA ALA A 226 2.17 17.34 -6.56
C ALA A 226 2.31 17.18 -8.09
N VAL A 227 3.54 17.24 -8.61
CA VAL A 227 3.84 16.96 -10.03
C VAL A 227 3.63 15.47 -10.37
N VAL A 228 4.02 14.56 -9.48
CA VAL A 228 3.84 13.11 -9.71
C VAL A 228 2.36 12.72 -9.64
N ASP A 229 1.64 13.20 -8.63
CA ASP A 229 0.21 12.95 -8.43
C ASP A 229 -0.65 13.52 -9.56
N SER A 230 -0.27 14.69 -10.11
CA SER A 230 -0.97 15.29 -11.25
C SER A 230 -0.71 14.56 -12.57
N SER A 231 0.24 13.63 -12.61
CA SER A 231 0.62 12.89 -13.81
C SER A 231 0.57 11.38 -13.58
N LYS A 232 -0.57 10.76 -13.93
CA LYS A 232 -0.76 9.30 -13.93
C LYS A 232 0.38 8.58 -14.67
N LYS A 233 0.85 9.15 -15.79
CA LYS A 233 1.99 8.62 -16.54
C LYS A 233 3.27 8.61 -15.70
N LEU A 234 3.58 9.70 -15.01
CA LEU A 234 4.81 9.82 -14.24
C LEU A 234 4.77 8.90 -13.00
N TYR A 235 3.62 8.78 -12.35
CA TYR A 235 3.41 7.79 -11.30
C TYR A 235 3.67 6.36 -11.80
N THR A 236 3.06 5.97 -12.93
CA THR A 236 3.25 4.63 -13.51
C THR A 236 4.71 4.37 -13.90
N GLU A 237 5.39 5.35 -14.52
CA GLU A 237 6.81 5.24 -14.86
C GLU A 237 7.69 5.10 -13.61
N LEU A 238 7.39 5.82 -12.53
CA LEU A 238 8.14 5.74 -11.27
C LEU A 238 7.96 4.38 -10.59
N VAL A 239 6.74 3.84 -10.56
CA VAL A 239 6.45 2.49 -10.08
C VAL A 239 7.19 1.44 -10.92
N ARG A 240 7.11 1.55 -12.25
CA ARG A 240 7.80 0.64 -13.17
C ARG A 240 9.31 0.66 -12.97
N PHE A 241 9.90 1.85 -12.95
CA PHE A 241 11.33 2.04 -12.73
C PHE A 241 11.78 1.41 -11.40
N TYR A 242 11.06 1.65 -10.30
CA TYR A 242 11.42 1.07 -9.01
C TYR A 242 11.29 -0.46 -9.02
N SER A 243 10.25 -1.01 -9.65
CA SER A 243 10.08 -2.46 -9.78
C SER A 243 11.20 -3.14 -10.58
N GLU A 244 11.69 -2.49 -11.64
CA GLU A 244 12.81 -2.98 -12.45
C GLU A 244 14.15 -2.87 -11.69
N MET A 245 14.30 -1.85 -10.84
CA MET A 245 15.52 -1.61 -10.06
C MET A 245 15.59 -2.36 -8.72
N SER A 246 14.46 -2.85 -8.18
CA SER A 246 14.40 -3.73 -7.01
C SER A 246 15.32 -4.96 -7.14
N ASN A 247 15.47 -5.49 -8.36
CA ASN A 247 16.37 -6.59 -8.66
C ASN A 247 17.87 -6.19 -8.77
N HIS A 248 18.17 -4.89 -8.68
CA HIS A 248 19.49 -4.29 -8.94
C HIS A 248 19.88 -3.21 -7.92
N LEU A 249 19.29 -3.26 -6.71
CA LEU A 249 19.43 -2.29 -5.61
C LEU A 249 20.88 -2.02 -5.16
N GLU A 250 21.83 -2.87 -5.51
CA GLU A 250 23.27 -2.65 -5.24
C GLU A 250 23.91 -1.55 -6.10
N LYS A 251 23.22 -1.03 -7.14
CA LYS A 251 23.69 0.14 -7.91
C LYS A 251 23.11 1.44 -7.36
N GLY A 252 23.46 1.78 -6.13
CA GLY A 252 22.97 2.94 -5.36
C GLY A 252 23.07 4.31 -6.06
N ASN A 253 23.93 4.47 -7.06
CA ASN A 253 24.14 5.78 -7.71
C ASN A 253 23.00 6.21 -8.65
N VAL A 254 22.23 5.28 -9.23
CA VAL A 254 21.24 5.66 -10.27
C VAL A 254 20.05 6.40 -9.67
N PHE A 255 19.60 6.01 -8.48
CA PHE A 255 18.52 6.72 -7.79
C PHE A 255 18.98 8.09 -7.32
N GLU A 256 20.18 8.21 -6.74
CA GLU A 256 20.73 9.52 -6.36
C GLU A 256 20.92 10.44 -7.56
N ASP A 257 21.38 9.90 -8.70
CA ASP A 257 21.53 10.66 -9.95
C ASP A 257 20.18 11.14 -10.50
N ILE A 258 19.14 10.28 -10.46
CA ILE A 258 17.79 10.64 -10.90
C ILE A 258 17.13 11.62 -9.93
N LEU A 259 17.33 11.45 -8.62
CA LEU A 259 16.85 12.36 -7.58
C LEU A 259 17.51 13.73 -7.69
N THR A 260 18.82 13.74 -7.87
CA THR A 260 19.61 14.95 -8.14
C THR A 260 19.13 15.60 -9.44
N PHE A 261 18.89 14.83 -10.49
CA PHE A 261 18.41 15.34 -11.78
C PHE A 261 17.00 15.93 -11.67
N ALA A 262 16.06 15.24 -11.01
CA ALA A 262 14.68 15.69 -10.83
C ALA A 262 14.62 16.94 -9.96
N SER A 263 15.29 16.93 -8.80
CA SER A 263 15.41 18.10 -7.91
C SER A 263 16.05 19.29 -8.63
N THR A 264 17.16 19.08 -9.34
CA THR A 264 17.84 20.15 -10.09
C THR A 264 16.99 20.69 -11.25
N SER A 265 16.18 19.83 -11.88
CA SER A 265 15.32 20.23 -13.00
C SER A 265 14.12 21.05 -12.52
N ILE A 266 13.58 20.76 -11.34
CA ILE A 266 12.44 21.49 -10.76
C ILE A 266 12.89 22.78 -10.06
N ALA A 267 14.02 22.78 -9.37
CA ALA A 267 14.55 24.01 -8.75
C ALA A 267 14.97 25.08 -9.76
N LYS A 268 15.11 24.73 -11.05
CA LYS A 268 15.66 25.59 -12.10
C LYS A 268 14.70 25.82 -13.26
N VAL A 269 13.42 26.07 -12.98
CA VAL A 269 12.42 26.56 -13.95
C VAL A 269 12.00 28.02 -13.67
N GLY A 270 11.37 28.67 -14.65
CA GLY A 270 10.85 30.03 -14.53
C GLY A 270 11.95 31.06 -14.24
N LYS A 271 11.79 31.85 -13.17
CA LYS A 271 12.78 32.88 -12.75
C LYS A 271 14.11 32.29 -12.27
N ASN A 272 14.17 30.97 -12.02
CA ASN A 272 15.37 30.27 -11.58
C ASN A 272 16.06 29.49 -12.72
N PHE A 273 15.55 29.60 -13.95
CA PHE A 273 16.17 29.01 -15.13
C PHE A 273 17.31 29.90 -15.62
N TYR A 274 18.55 29.47 -15.38
CA TYR A 274 19.74 30.15 -15.87
C TYR A 274 20.59 29.20 -16.71
N VAL A 275 20.90 29.62 -17.93
CA VAL A 275 21.77 28.91 -18.86
C VAL A 275 23.19 29.44 -18.71
N LYS A 276 24.17 28.55 -18.56
CA LYS A 276 25.58 28.94 -18.54
C LYS A 276 26.16 28.79 -19.94
N GLU A 277 26.50 29.90 -20.57
CA GLU A 277 27.30 29.89 -21.79
C GLU A 277 28.69 29.28 -21.48
N LEU A 278 29.12 28.36 -22.33
CA LEU A 278 30.47 27.77 -22.29
C LEU A 278 31.35 28.48 -23.31
N PRO A 279 32.68 28.48 -23.11
CA PRO A 279 33.60 29.12 -24.05
C PRO A 279 33.33 28.64 -25.48
N PRO A 280 33.23 29.56 -26.47
CA PRO A 280 32.96 29.19 -27.85
C PRO A 280 34.12 28.36 -28.40
N LEU A 281 33.78 27.31 -29.15
CA LEU A 281 34.77 26.51 -29.87
C LEU A 281 34.92 27.09 -31.27
N GLN A 282 36.13 27.56 -31.59
CA GLN A 282 36.46 28.06 -32.91
C GLN A 282 36.76 26.85 -33.81
N PHE A 283 36.00 26.73 -34.90
CA PHE A 283 36.34 25.90 -36.04
C PHE A 283 36.88 26.82 -37.14
N GLU A 284 37.37 26.25 -38.25
CA GLU A 284 38.01 26.97 -39.38
C GLU A 284 37.47 28.40 -39.61
N ASP A 285 38.38 29.32 -39.98
CA ASP A 285 38.41 30.80 -39.91
C ASP A 285 37.13 31.64 -39.73
N ASN A 286 35.92 31.13 -39.96
CA ASN A 286 34.65 31.85 -39.82
C ASN A 286 33.52 31.09 -39.08
N ILE A 287 33.78 29.92 -38.46
CA ILE A 287 32.76 29.15 -37.74
C ILE A 287 32.99 29.19 -36.23
N GLN A 288 32.03 29.77 -35.50
CA GLN A 288 32.02 29.76 -34.04
C GLN A 288 30.89 28.88 -33.50
N LEU A 289 31.26 27.93 -32.64
CA LEU A 289 30.30 27.06 -31.97
C LEU A 289 30.01 27.59 -30.57
N PHE A 290 28.77 28.05 -30.36
CA PHE A 290 28.29 28.45 -29.05
C PHE A 290 27.68 27.24 -28.36
N THR A 291 28.23 26.88 -27.20
CA THR A 291 27.72 25.77 -26.41
C THR A 291 27.14 26.30 -25.12
N PHE A 292 25.94 25.84 -24.79
CA PHE A 292 25.25 26.23 -23.57
C PHE A 292 25.10 25.02 -22.66
N ARG A 293 25.41 25.19 -21.38
CA ARG A 293 25.13 24.18 -20.36
C ARG A 293 23.76 24.50 -19.76
N LEU A 294 22.82 23.58 -19.97
CA LEU A 294 21.50 23.66 -19.39
C LEU A 294 21.55 23.40 -17.87
N PRO A 295 20.56 23.88 -17.12
CA PRO A 295 20.53 23.78 -15.67
C PRO A 295 20.58 22.34 -15.14
N ASN A 296 20.11 21.37 -15.93
CA ASN A 296 20.04 19.93 -15.67
C ASN A 296 21.27 19.14 -16.19
N ARG A 297 22.40 19.83 -16.42
CA ARG A 297 23.68 19.27 -16.93
C ARG A 297 23.67 18.73 -18.36
N ARG A 298 22.56 18.84 -19.12
CA ARG A 298 22.57 18.57 -20.57
C ARG A 298 23.29 19.70 -21.33
N LYS A 299 24.01 19.36 -22.40
CA LYS A 299 24.66 20.34 -23.29
C LYS A 299 23.73 20.63 -24.47
N TYR A 300 23.49 21.91 -24.74
CA TYR A 300 22.81 22.38 -25.94
C TYR A 300 23.83 23.07 -26.84
N ILE A 301 23.80 22.79 -28.14
CA ILE A 301 24.76 23.27 -29.11
C ILE A 301 24.03 24.13 -30.14
N HIS A 302 24.51 25.35 -30.36
CA HIS A 302 24.00 26.25 -31.38
C HIS A 302 25.13 26.65 -32.34
N PHE A 303 24.88 26.48 -33.63
CA PHE A 303 25.80 26.87 -34.69
C PHE A 303 25.40 28.23 -35.24
N SER A 304 26.34 29.17 -35.28
CA SER A 304 26.17 30.39 -36.08
C SER A 304 27.35 30.56 -37.03
N SER A 305 27.04 30.80 -38.30
CA SER A 305 28.00 31.21 -39.31
C SER A 305 27.85 32.72 -39.51
N ARG A 306 28.93 33.48 -39.35
CA ARG A 306 28.97 34.85 -39.85
C ARG A 306 29.10 34.77 -41.37
N TRP A 307 28.05 35.19 -42.08
CA TRP A 307 28.13 35.54 -43.49
C TRP A 307 28.70 36.95 -43.63
#